data_AF-A0A9X3I8J7-F1
#
_entry.id   AF-A0A9X3I8J7-F1
#
_cell.length_a   1.000
_cell.length_b   1.000
_cell.length_c   1.000
_cell.angle_alpha   90.00
_cell.angle_beta   90.00
_cell.angle_gamma   90.00
#
_symmetry.space_group_name_H-M   'P 1'
#
loop_
_entity.id
_entity.type
_entity.pdbx_description
1 polymer ?
#
loop_
_entity_poly.entity_id
_entity_poly.type
_entity_poly.pdbx_seq_one_letter_code
_entity_poly.pdbx_strand_id
1 'polypeptide(L)'
;MIRKIEPADTLELGFRGKYNETIEEIPISGTLTSDGKLRLNKFGGGSVIEIPLLGLFYTKNEILQMFQGGLNLPVATENNRGVIQIATQIEVNAGDDDQKAVTAAKIKNSDLISWKGVWVQPGADEAYPVNVTVIRGTGIYLSLVNDNQSDPSLDPAKWRRVGGSDPKTTIQSNADFSINWQTDIVPNDGRTYAQKHGNNIGSITGIYDAGNGVMTPFTPNFTYTVNGTGGINIITFTEVFGPVTII
;
A
#
# COMPACT_ATOMS: atom_id res chain seq x y z
N MET A 1 55.18 13.93 -78.90
CA MET A 1 55.31 12.49 -79.25
C MET A 1 55.38 11.69 -77.95
N ILE A 2 54.52 10.68 -77.81
CA ILE A 2 54.55 9.76 -76.67
C ILE A 2 55.42 8.57 -77.09
N ARG A 3 56.47 8.28 -76.31
CA ARG A 3 57.39 7.15 -76.54
C ARG A 3 57.16 6.06 -75.48
N LYS A 4 57.30 4.79 -75.92
CA LYS A 4 57.33 3.59 -75.07
C LYS A 4 58.58 3.63 -74.16
N ILE A 5 58.40 3.26 -72.89
CA ILE A 5 59.48 3.20 -71.90
C ILE A 5 60.21 1.86 -72.07
N GLU A 6 61.53 1.91 -72.11
CA GLU A 6 62.39 0.73 -72.27
C GLU A 6 62.99 0.29 -70.92
N PRO A 7 63.41 -0.98 -70.76
CA PRO A 7 63.89 -1.52 -69.48
C PRO A 7 65.10 -0.80 -68.85
N ALA A 8 65.82 0.00 -69.64
CA ALA A 8 66.98 0.76 -69.18
C ALA A 8 66.66 2.20 -68.73
N ASP A 9 65.40 2.66 -68.87
CA ASP A 9 65.02 4.01 -68.48
C ASP A 9 64.97 4.13 -66.94
N THR A 10 65.87 4.92 -66.35
CA THR A 10 65.83 5.26 -64.93
C THR A 10 64.75 6.31 -64.66
N LEU A 11 63.74 5.95 -63.86
CA LEU A 11 62.65 6.82 -63.47
C LEU A 11 63.19 7.91 -62.53
N GLU A 12 63.29 9.15 -63.02
CA GLU A 12 63.63 10.28 -62.15
C GLU A 12 62.54 10.50 -61.09
N LEU A 13 62.98 10.88 -59.89
CA LEU A 13 62.14 11.18 -58.72
C LEU A 13 61.20 12.35 -59.05
N GLY A 14 59.99 11.97 -59.48
CA GLY A 14 58.96 12.89 -59.95
C GLY A 14 57.90 12.15 -60.74
N PHE A 15 57.36 11.07 -60.18
CA PHE A 15 56.37 10.20 -60.82
C PHE A 15 55.11 11.00 -61.20
N ARG A 16 54.95 11.34 -62.48
CA ARG A 16 53.63 11.69 -63.04
C ARG A 16 53.01 10.40 -63.54
N GLY A 17 52.03 9.87 -62.82
CA GLY A 17 51.24 8.74 -63.26
C GLY A 17 50.66 9.03 -64.65
N LYS A 18 51.13 8.31 -65.66
CA LYS A 18 50.46 8.23 -66.97
C LYS A 18 49.21 7.37 -66.77
N TYR A 19 48.06 7.89 -67.18
CA TYR A 19 46.81 7.15 -67.26
C TYR A 19 47.04 5.90 -68.11
N ASN A 20 46.79 4.71 -67.53
CA ASN A 20 46.85 3.44 -68.24
C ASN A 20 45.42 2.93 -68.41
N GLU A 21 44.99 2.76 -69.65
CA GLU A 21 43.65 2.31 -70.07
C GLU A 21 43.30 0.88 -69.64
N THR A 22 44.22 0.14 -69.00
CA THR A 22 43.98 -1.17 -68.37
C THR A 22 43.66 -1.13 -66.88
N ILE A 23 43.72 0.03 -66.23
CA ILE A 23 43.42 0.14 -64.79
C ILE A 23 41.92 0.45 -64.64
N GLU A 24 41.11 -0.57 -64.36
CA GLU A 24 39.65 -0.45 -64.18
C GLU A 24 39.26 0.30 -62.89
N GLU A 25 40.13 0.31 -61.87
CA GLU A 25 39.86 0.94 -60.59
C GLU A 25 41.08 1.71 -60.06
N ILE A 26 40.85 2.94 -59.58
CA ILE A 26 41.86 3.73 -58.88
C ILE A 26 41.68 3.46 -57.37
N PRO A 27 42.61 2.77 -56.70
CA PRO A 27 42.51 2.55 -55.28
C PRO A 27 42.63 3.89 -54.54
N ILE A 28 41.57 4.24 -53.80
CA ILE A 28 41.55 5.35 -52.85
C ILE A 28 41.70 4.80 -51.44
N SER A 29 42.43 5.51 -50.58
CA SER A 29 42.50 5.18 -49.16
C SER A 29 41.74 6.22 -48.33
N GLY A 30 40.96 5.74 -47.37
CA GLY A 30 40.30 6.57 -46.37
C GLY A 30 41.14 6.63 -45.10
N THR A 31 41.29 7.80 -44.52
CA THR A 31 41.94 7.95 -43.21
C THR A 31 41.10 8.86 -42.33
N LEU A 32 40.79 8.41 -41.12
CA LEU A 32 40.27 9.28 -40.07
C LEU A 32 41.45 9.95 -39.39
N THR A 33 41.52 11.27 -39.48
CA THR A 33 42.61 12.07 -38.91
C THR A 33 42.26 12.60 -37.52
N SER A 34 43.26 12.94 -36.71
CA SER A 34 43.07 13.40 -35.32
C SER A 34 42.36 14.75 -35.18
N ASP A 35 42.27 15.51 -36.27
CA ASP A 35 41.45 16.72 -36.42
C ASP A 35 39.96 16.39 -36.71
N GLY A 36 39.56 15.12 -36.63
CA GLY A 36 38.17 14.68 -36.75
C GLY A 36 37.61 14.81 -38.17
N LYS A 37 38.46 14.73 -39.20
CA LYS A 37 38.02 14.67 -40.61
C LYS A 37 38.20 13.26 -41.18
N LEU A 38 37.27 12.84 -42.01
CA LEU A 38 37.50 11.73 -42.93
C LEU A 38 38.11 12.28 -44.21
N ARG A 39 39.31 11.80 -44.55
CA ARG A 39 40.00 12.20 -45.78
C ARG A 39 40.09 11.02 -46.73
N LEU A 40 39.68 11.24 -47.98
CA LEU A 40 39.91 10.31 -49.08
C LEU A 40 41.14 10.78 -49.83
N ASN A 41 42.22 10.01 -49.76
CA ASN A 41 43.51 10.37 -50.31
C ASN A 41 43.73 9.69 -51.66
N LYS A 42 44.27 10.45 -52.62
CA LYS A 42 44.88 9.86 -53.82
C LYS A 42 46.26 9.30 -53.49
N PHE A 43 46.74 8.34 -54.29
CA PHE A 43 48.16 7.97 -54.27
C PHE A 43 49.02 9.21 -54.57
N GLY A 44 50.00 9.48 -53.69
CA GLY A 44 50.86 10.67 -53.77
C GLY A 44 50.59 11.75 -52.72
N GLY A 45 49.76 11.47 -51.70
CA GLY A 45 49.76 12.23 -50.44
C GLY A 45 48.84 13.45 -50.36
N GLY A 46 48.05 13.71 -51.39
CA GLY A 46 47.03 14.77 -51.37
C GLY A 46 45.64 14.22 -51.03
N SER A 47 44.96 14.85 -50.07
CA SER A 47 43.53 14.60 -49.82
C SER A 47 42.70 15.20 -50.96
N VAL A 48 41.76 14.43 -51.50
CA VAL A 48 40.87 14.85 -52.60
C VAL A 48 39.52 15.32 -52.04
N ILE A 49 39.02 14.64 -51.01
CA ILE A 49 37.78 14.98 -50.33
C ILE A 49 38.08 14.98 -48.83
N GLU A 50 37.70 16.08 -48.16
CA GLU A 50 37.71 16.20 -46.71
C GLU A 50 36.29 16.38 -46.21
N ILE A 51 35.81 15.45 -45.38
CA ILE A 51 34.52 15.56 -44.71
C ILE A 51 34.79 15.88 -43.24
N PRO A 52 34.45 17.07 -42.74
CA PRO A 52 34.55 17.37 -41.32
C PRO A 52 33.52 16.52 -40.57
N LEU A 53 33.98 15.63 -39.68
CA LEU A 53 33.08 14.80 -38.86
C LEU A 53 32.82 15.41 -37.48
N LEU A 54 33.62 16.40 -37.07
CA LEU A 54 33.39 17.18 -35.86
C LEU A 54 32.00 17.81 -35.90
N GLY A 55 31.14 17.43 -34.96
CA GLY A 55 29.77 17.92 -34.83
C GLY A 55 28.72 17.24 -35.72
N LEU A 56 29.11 16.31 -36.62
CA LEU A 56 28.14 15.52 -37.41
C LEU A 56 27.61 14.30 -36.65
N PHE A 57 28.40 13.78 -35.71
CA PHE A 57 28.02 12.66 -34.87
C PHE A 57 28.10 13.06 -33.41
N TYR A 58 27.09 12.68 -32.64
CA TYR A 58 27.14 12.79 -31.19
C TYR A 58 28.05 11.71 -30.62
N THR A 59 28.95 12.10 -29.74
CA THR A 59 29.73 11.18 -28.91
C THR A 59 28.81 10.44 -27.95
N LYS A 60 29.27 9.28 -27.44
CA LYS A 60 28.56 8.53 -26.41
C LYS A 60 28.22 9.41 -25.19
N ASN A 61 29.14 10.30 -24.78
CA ASN A 61 28.89 11.20 -23.66
C ASN A 61 27.85 12.27 -23.98
N GLU A 62 27.84 12.84 -25.20
CA GLU A 62 26.82 13.80 -25.62
C GLU A 62 25.44 13.13 -25.69
N ILE A 63 25.36 11.92 -26.24
CA ILE A 63 24.11 11.14 -26.24
C ILE A 63 23.67 10.87 -24.79
N LEU A 64 24.57 10.42 -23.92
CA LEU A 64 24.26 10.18 -22.51
C LEU A 64 23.82 11.47 -21.80
N GLN A 65 24.41 12.63 -22.10
CA GLN A 65 24.00 13.91 -21.53
C GLN A 65 22.65 14.38 -22.06
N MET A 66 22.32 14.10 -23.32
CA MET A 66 20.98 14.38 -23.87
C MET A 66 19.90 13.52 -23.19
N PHE A 67 20.22 12.27 -22.86
CA PHE A 67 19.28 11.37 -22.16
C PHE A 67 19.23 11.59 -20.64
N GLN A 68 20.36 11.92 -20.00
CA GLN A 68 20.45 12.10 -18.55
C GLN A 68 20.17 13.54 -18.10
N GLY A 69 20.42 14.54 -18.94
CA GLY A 69 20.17 15.96 -18.64
C GLY A 69 18.82 16.50 -19.13
N GLY A 70 18.06 15.70 -19.89
CA GLY A 70 16.97 16.20 -20.74
C GLY A 70 15.56 16.17 -20.16
N LEU A 71 15.32 15.52 -19.02
CA LEU A 71 14.00 15.52 -18.40
C LEU A 71 14.05 16.25 -17.05
N ASN A 72 14.40 17.54 -17.12
CA ASN A 72 14.26 18.44 -15.98
C ASN A 72 12.78 18.82 -15.84
N LEU A 73 11.95 17.85 -15.47
CA LEU A 73 10.54 18.07 -15.25
C LEU A 73 10.36 18.71 -13.88
N PRO A 74 9.67 19.85 -13.79
CA PRO A 74 9.41 20.48 -12.51
C PRO A 74 8.65 19.49 -11.63
N VAL A 75 9.01 19.42 -10.35
CA VAL A 75 8.23 18.68 -9.36
C VAL A 75 6.88 19.38 -9.20
N ALA A 76 5.80 18.61 -9.14
CA ALA A 76 4.48 19.17 -8.89
C ALA A 76 4.44 19.88 -7.53
N THR A 77 3.84 21.06 -7.48
CA THR A 77 3.56 21.81 -6.25
C THR A 77 2.10 22.23 -6.26
N GLU A 78 1.58 22.77 -5.16
CA GLU A 78 0.21 23.27 -5.10
C GLU A 78 -0.08 24.36 -6.15
N ASN A 79 0.94 25.16 -6.48
CA ASN A 79 0.81 26.29 -7.39
C ASN A 79 1.23 25.98 -8.83
N ASN A 80 2.16 25.03 -9.01
CA ASN A 80 2.77 24.74 -10.31
C ASN A 80 2.57 23.28 -10.72
N ARG A 81 2.14 23.08 -11.97
CA ARG A 81 2.06 21.75 -12.58
C ARG A 81 3.45 21.14 -12.73
N GLY A 82 3.55 19.84 -12.48
CA GLY A 82 4.81 19.10 -12.57
C GLY A 82 4.61 17.59 -12.52
N VAL A 83 5.72 16.86 -12.35
CA VAL A 83 5.73 15.42 -12.14
C VAL A 83 5.64 15.12 -10.65
N ILE A 84 4.93 14.04 -10.33
CA ILE A 84 4.75 13.58 -8.97
C ILE A 84 5.00 12.07 -8.88
N GLN A 85 5.61 11.62 -7.79
CA GLN A 85 5.83 10.21 -7.51
C GLN A 85 4.57 9.59 -6.90
N ILE A 86 4.27 8.32 -7.23
CA ILE A 86 3.19 7.57 -6.59
C ILE A 86 3.64 7.06 -5.22
N ALA A 87 2.85 7.30 -4.19
CA ALA A 87 3.09 6.81 -2.84
C ALA A 87 2.92 5.28 -2.73
N THR A 88 3.75 4.67 -1.90
CA THR A 88 3.59 3.28 -1.43
C THR A 88 2.38 3.18 -0.48
N GLN A 89 1.93 1.95 -0.17
CA GLN A 89 0.80 1.80 0.75
C GLN A 89 1.16 2.24 2.18
N ILE A 90 2.40 2.00 2.60
CA ILE A 90 2.89 2.37 3.93
C ILE A 90 2.89 3.90 4.08
N GLU A 91 3.37 4.62 3.07
CA GLU A 91 3.37 6.09 3.06
C GLU A 91 1.95 6.67 3.06
N VAL A 92 1.02 6.08 2.30
CA VAL A 92 -0.40 6.49 2.29
C VAL A 92 -1.06 6.26 3.65
N ASN A 93 -0.71 5.16 4.33
CA ASN A 93 -1.25 4.86 5.66
C ASN A 93 -0.64 5.77 6.75
N ALA A 94 0.63 6.17 6.62
CA ALA A 94 1.29 7.09 7.53
C ALA A 94 0.74 8.52 7.38
N GLY A 95 0.56 8.99 6.14
CA GLY A 95 -0.05 10.29 5.86
C GLY A 95 0.84 11.51 6.14
N ASP A 96 2.17 11.31 6.28
CA ASP A 96 3.12 12.38 6.63
C ASP A 96 3.72 13.11 5.41
N ASP A 97 3.59 12.54 4.20
CA ASP A 97 4.23 13.03 2.97
C ASP A 97 3.20 13.66 2.03
N ASP A 98 3.26 14.98 1.86
CA ASP A 98 2.38 15.77 1.00
C ASP A 98 2.89 15.92 -0.45
N GLN A 99 4.05 15.33 -0.78
CA GLN A 99 4.70 15.46 -2.08
C GLN A 99 4.42 14.29 -3.04
N LYS A 100 3.56 13.34 -2.65
CA LYS A 100 3.28 12.12 -3.43
C LYS A 100 1.80 11.94 -3.76
N ALA A 101 1.54 11.31 -4.92
CA ALA A 101 0.20 11.01 -5.40
C ALA A 101 -0.32 9.66 -4.92
N VAL A 102 -1.62 9.60 -4.62
CA VAL A 102 -2.34 8.39 -4.21
C VAL A 102 -3.12 7.81 -5.41
N THR A 103 -3.16 6.47 -5.55
CA THR A 103 -3.98 5.80 -6.57
C THR A 103 -5.26 5.20 -6.00
N ALA A 104 -6.23 4.88 -6.86
CA ALA A 104 -7.49 4.24 -6.45
C ALA A 104 -7.27 2.92 -5.68
N ALA A 105 -6.25 2.13 -6.06
CA ALA A 105 -5.89 0.91 -5.34
C ALA A 105 -5.37 1.22 -3.93
N LYS A 106 -4.61 2.31 -3.77
CA LYS A 106 -4.14 2.75 -2.45
C LYS A 106 -5.28 3.22 -1.57
N ILE A 107 -6.22 3.99 -2.09
CA ILE A 107 -7.44 4.40 -1.37
C ILE A 107 -8.28 3.17 -0.97
N LYS A 108 -8.47 2.23 -1.90
CA LYS A 108 -9.22 1.00 -1.62
C LYS A 108 -8.59 0.19 -0.48
N ASN A 109 -7.27 0.13 -0.42
CA ASN A 109 -6.53 -0.70 0.53
C ASN A 109 -6.05 0.06 1.76
N SER A 110 -6.18 1.38 1.79
CA SER A 110 -5.74 2.17 2.92
C SER A 110 -6.66 1.94 4.11
N ASP A 111 -6.04 1.90 5.29
CA ASP A 111 -6.71 1.78 6.58
C ASP A 111 -7.31 3.13 7.03
N LEU A 112 -7.69 3.99 6.06
CA LEU A 112 -8.20 5.36 6.21
C LEU A 112 -9.57 5.41 6.90
N ILE A 113 -9.68 4.87 8.09
CA ILE A 113 -10.84 5.10 8.95
C ILE A 113 -10.38 5.18 10.40
N SER A 114 -9.36 6.03 10.64
CA SER A 114 -9.19 6.65 11.95
C SER A 114 -9.84 8.03 11.87
N TRP A 115 -11.12 8.13 12.23
CA TRP A 115 -11.84 9.41 12.29
C TRP A 115 -11.60 10.04 13.67
N LYS A 116 -11.01 11.23 13.68
CA LYS A 116 -10.92 12.05 14.90
C LYS A 116 -12.19 12.89 14.99
N GLY A 117 -13.06 12.53 15.91
CA GLY A 117 -14.30 13.25 16.20
C GLY A 117 -14.17 14.10 17.45
N VAL A 118 -15.04 15.09 17.58
CA VAL A 118 -15.25 15.83 18.83
C VAL A 118 -16.65 15.52 19.32
N TRP A 119 -16.77 14.97 20.53
CA TRP A 119 -18.04 14.89 21.21
C TRP A 119 -18.20 16.10 22.12
N VAL A 120 -19.29 16.84 21.92
CA VAL A 120 -19.72 17.88 22.85
C VAL A 120 -20.93 17.31 23.59
N GLN A 121 -20.83 17.18 24.91
CA GLN A 121 -21.98 16.76 25.69
C GLN A 121 -23.06 17.86 25.60
N PRO A 122 -24.34 17.52 25.34
CA PRO A 122 -25.40 18.52 25.33
C PRO A 122 -25.44 19.28 26.67
N GLY A 123 -25.18 20.59 26.61
CA GLY A 123 -25.15 21.47 27.79
C GLY A 123 -23.81 21.59 28.51
N ALA A 124 -22.71 21.04 27.98
CA ALA A 124 -21.36 21.28 28.47
C ALA A 124 -20.59 22.23 27.55
N ASP A 125 -19.80 23.13 28.14
CA ASP A 125 -18.91 24.06 27.40
C ASP A 125 -17.60 23.37 26.95
N GLU A 126 -17.36 22.14 27.39
CA GLU A 126 -16.13 21.39 27.11
C GLU A 126 -16.34 20.31 26.04
N ALA A 127 -15.49 20.39 25.02
CA ALA A 127 -15.40 19.46 23.91
C ALA A 127 -14.43 18.32 24.25
N TYR A 128 -14.90 17.06 24.19
CA TYR A 128 -14.08 15.89 24.43
C TYR A 128 -13.61 15.28 23.11
N PRO A 129 -12.30 15.14 22.88
CA PRO A 129 -11.79 14.47 21.70
C PRO A 129 -12.10 12.97 21.76
N VAL A 130 -12.48 12.39 20.63
CA VAL A 130 -12.75 10.95 20.49
C VAL A 130 -12.03 10.41 19.27
N ASN A 131 -11.30 9.31 19.50
CA ASN A 131 -10.69 8.54 18.43
C ASN A 131 -11.68 7.45 18.00
N VAL A 132 -11.96 7.39 16.70
CA VAL A 132 -12.82 6.37 16.10
C VAL A 132 -11.97 5.57 15.13
N THR A 133 -11.80 4.28 15.38
CA THR A 133 -11.06 3.39 14.49
C THR A 133 -12.01 2.33 13.96
N VAL A 134 -12.09 2.21 12.64
CA VAL A 134 -12.82 1.11 12.00
C VAL A 134 -11.82 0.03 11.60
N ILE A 135 -11.95 -1.13 12.22
CA ILE A 135 -11.14 -2.30 11.87
C ILE A 135 -11.95 -3.12 10.86
N ARG A 136 -11.43 -3.22 9.63
CA ARG A 136 -12.09 -3.99 8.56
C ARG A 136 -12.30 -5.44 9.00
N GLY A 137 -13.55 -5.90 8.95
CA GLY A 137 -13.94 -7.26 9.34
C GLY A 137 -14.22 -7.47 10.82
N THR A 138 -14.00 -6.47 11.69
CA THR A 138 -14.16 -6.60 13.15
C THR A 138 -15.19 -5.62 13.73
N GLY A 139 -15.27 -4.41 13.19
CA GLY A 139 -16.31 -3.42 13.53
C GLY A 139 -15.78 -2.00 13.73
N ILE A 140 -16.65 -1.12 14.22
CA ILE A 140 -16.31 0.26 14.60
C ILE A 140 -15.99 0.29 16.10
N TYR A 141 -14.86 0.89 16.45
CA TYR A 141 -14.45 1.04 17.83
C TYR A 141 -14.25 2.51 18.19
N LEU A 142 -14.72 2.91 19.37
CA LEU A 142 -14.60 4.26 19.91
C LEU A 142 -13.72 4.26 21.16
N SER A 143 -12.85 5.26 21.30
CA SER A 143 -12.08 5.54 22.52
C SER A 143 -12.14 7.03 22.88
N LEU A 144 -12.40 7.34 24.16
CA LEU A 144 -12.36 8.69 24.71
C LEU A 144 -10.89 9.10 24.95
N VAL A 145 -10.47 10.29 24.50
CA VAL A 145 -9.06 10.71 24.51
C VAL A 145 -8.56 11.14 25.90
N ASN A 146 -9.40 11.13 26.92
CA ASN A 146 -9.04 11.62 28.27
C ASN A 146 -8.23 10.61 29.10
N ASP A 147 -7.94 9.42 28.59
CA ASP A 147 -7.06 8.46 29.26
C ASP A 147 -5.60 8.76 28.86
N ASN A 148 -4.86 9.37 29.78
CA ASN A 148 -3.49 9.86 29.64
C ASN A 148 -2.45 8.72 29.50
N GLN A 149 -2.75 7.63 28.81
CA GLN A 149 -1.92 6.44 28.74
C GLN A 149 -2.04 5.73 27.39
N SER A 150 -0.93 5.80 26.64
CA SER A 150 -0.54 4.92 25.52
C SER A 150 -1.45 4.90 24.29
N ASP A 151 -0.79 4.86 23.13
CA ASP A 151 -1.40 4.59 21.84
C ASP A 151 -2.48 3.48 21.95
N PRO A 152 -3.76 3.78 21.67
CA PRO A 152 -4.88 2.83 21.81
C PRO A 152 -4.79 1.63 20.85
N SER A 153 -3.81 1.60 19.93
CA SER A 153 -3.48 0.43 19.13
C SER A 153 -2.97 -0.78 19.95
N LEU A 154 -2.58 -0.58 21.22
CA LEU A 154 -1.90 -1.58 22.05
C LEU A 154 -2.77 -2.27 23.12
N ASP A 155 -4.01 -1.84 23.37
CA ASP A 155 -4.89 -2.45 24.39
C ASP A 155 -6.34 -2.66 23.90
N PRO A 156 -6.68 -3.89 23.42
CA PRO A 156 -8.02 -4.26 22.99
C PRO A 156 -9.11 -4.09 24.07
N ALA A 157 -8.76 -4.06 25.36
CA ALA A 157 -9.72 -4.00 26.47
C ALA A 157 -10.36 -2.61 26.66
N LYS A 158 -9.77 -1.56 26.09
CA LYS A 158 -10.28 -0.17 26.19
C LYS A 158 -11.26 0.21 25.08
N TRP A 159 -11.46 -0.68 24.10
CA TRP A 159 -12.35 -0.41 22.98
C TRP A 159 -13.78 -0.87 23.25
N ARG A 160 -14.75 0.05 23.18
CA ARG A 160 -16.16 -0.32 23.09
C ARG A 160 -16.57 -0.46 21.63
N ARG A 161 -17.01 -1.67 21.25
CA ARG A 161 -17.57 -1.94 19.92
C ARG A 161 -18.91 -1.20 19.79
N VAL A 162 -19.05 -0.35 18.79
CA VAL A 162 -20.30 0.33 18.49
C VAL A 162 -20.93 -0.34 17.28
N GLY A 163 -21.99 -1.10 17.54
CA GLY A 163 -22.70 -1.83 16.50
C GLY A 163 -22.11 -3.22 16.24
N GLY A 164 -22.67 -4.21 16.92
CA GLY A 164 -22.56 -5.62 16.62
C GLY A 164 -23.81 -6.30 17.16
N SER A 165 -24.26 -7.41 16.57
CA SER A 165 -25.28 -8.24 17.19
C SER A 165 -24.83 -8.57 18.62
N ASP A 166 -25.64 -8.22 19.61
CA ASP A 166 -25.35 -8.47 21.01
C ASP A 166 -24.85 -9.91 21.21
N PRO A 167 -23.77 -10.13 21.99
CA PRO A 167 -23.17 -11.45 22.13
C PRO A 167 -24.21 -12.44 22.65
N LYS A 168 -24.43 -13.55 21.92
CA LYS A 168 -25.42 -14.57 22.31
C LYS A 168 -24.75 -15.80 22.90
N THR A 169 -25.37 -16.40 23.90
CA THR A 169 -24.99 -17.72 24.42
C THR A 169 -26.21 -18.57 24.64
N THR A 170 -26.28 -19.72 23.96
CA THR A 170 -27.36 -20.70 24.15
C THR A 170 -26.87 -21.85 25.01
N ILE A 171 -27.56 -22.08 26.12
CA ILE A 171 -27.30 -23.16 27.08
C ILE A 171 -28.36 -24.23 26.88
N GLN A 172 -27.93 -25.45 26.61
CA GLN A 172 -28.82 -26.60 26.50
C GLN A 172 -29.13 -27.10 27.92
N SER A 173 -30.31 -26.74 28.44
CA SER A 173 -30.80 -27.25 29.72
C SER A 173 -32.31 -27.47 29.66
N ASN A 174 -32.80 -28.46 30.38
CA ASN A 174 -34.22 -28.76 30.58
C ASN A 174 -34.58 -28.81 32.09
N ALA A 175 -33.72 -28.22 32.92
CA ALA A 175 -33.89 -28.10 34.36
C ALA A 175 -33.28 -26.79 34.85
N ASP A 176 -33.71 -26.36 36.03
CA ASP A 176 -33.18 -25.20 36.73
C ASP A 176 -31.66 -25.34 36.93
N PHE A 177 -30.94 -24.23 36.76
CA PHE A 177 -29.49 -24.23 36.85
C PHE A 177 -28.95 -22.88 37.30
N SER A 178 -27.71 -22.86 37.76
CA SER A 178 -27.00 -21.64 38.11
C SER A 178 -25.69 -21.53 37.34
N ILE A 179 -25.30 -20.30 37.05
CA ILE A 179 -24.03 -19.97 36.40
C ILE A 179 -23.23 -19.09 37.36
N ASN A 180 -22.01 -19.48 37.67
CA ASN A 180 -21.04 -18.57 38.25
C ASN A 180 -20.50 -17.66 37.14
N TRP A 181 -20.98 -16.43 37.12
CA TRP A 181 -20.79 -15.49 36.03
C TRP A 181 -19.31 -15.13 35.81
N GLN A 182 -18.52 -15.15 36.88
CA GLN A 182 -17.12 -14.75 36.86
C GLN A 182 -16.18 -15.90 36.51
N THR A 183 -16.55 -17.15 36.81
CA THR A 183 -15.64 -18.30 36.68
C THR A 183 -16.07 -19.32 35.64
N ASP A 184 -17.37 -19.45 35.37
CA ASP A 184 -17.84 -20.47 34.42
C ASP A 184 -17.54 -20.03 32.99
N ILE A 185 -17.06 -21.00 32.20
CA ILE A 185 -16.69 -20.79 30.80
C ILE A 185 -17.91 -21.01 29.90
N VAL A 186 -18.12 -20.10 28.97
CA VAL A 186 -19.15 -20.24 27.95
C VAL A 186 -18.81 -21.42 27.02
N PRO A 187 -19.74 -22.36 26.79
CA PRO A 187 -19.49 -23.51 25.93
C PRO A 187 -18.96 -23.10 24.55
N ASN A 188 -17.86 -23.75 24.12
CA ASN A 188 -17.18 -23.53 22.83
C ASN A 188 -16.64 -22.12 22.59
N ASP A 189 -16.55 -21.27 23.61
CA ASP A 189 -16.10 -19.87 23.48
C ASP A 189 -14.78 -19.60 24.22
N GLY A 190 -14.51 -20.34 25.30
CA GLY A 190 -13.25 -20.24 26.06
C GLY A 190 -13.14 -19.02 26.98
N ARG A 191 -14.07 -18.07 26.89
CA ARG A 191 -14.21 -16.93 27.82
C ARG A 191 -15.22 -17.25 28.93
N THR A 192 -15.09 -16.54 30.06
CA THR A 192 -16.12 -16.55 31.10
C THR A 192 -17.37 -15.79 30.65
N TYR A 193 -18.51 -16.02 31.31
CA TYR A 193 -19.73 -15.27 31.01
C TYR A 193 -19.54 -13.75 31.17
N ALA A 194 -18.84 -13.32 32.23
CA ALA A 194 -18.47 -11.92 32.45
C ALA A 194 -17.59 -11.35 31.32
N GLN A 195 -16.64 -12.12 30.80
CA GLN A 195 -15.79 -11.69 29.68
C GLN A 195 -16.55 -11.58 28.35
N LYS A 196 -17.57 -12.42 28.15
CA LYS A 196 -18.35 -12.44 26.90
C LYS A 196 -19.48 -11.41 26.87
N HIS A 197 -20.22 -11.28 27.98
CA HIS A 197 -21.45 -10.48 28.09
C HIS A 197 -21.26 -9.21 28.93
N GLY A 198 -20.14 -9.06 29.63
CA GLY A 198 -19.94 -8.01 30.62
C GLY A 198 -20.66 -8.32 31.94
N ASN A 199 -20.85 -7.30 32.78
CA ASN A 199 -21.56 -7.39 34.06
C ASN A 199 -23.03 -6.94 33.96
N ASN A 200 -23.62 -7.00 32.77
CA ASN A 200 -25.02 -6.66 32.51
C ASN A 200 -25.70 -7.83 31.78
N ILE A 201 -27.02 -7.93 31.93
CA ILE A 201 -27.86 -8.87 31.18
C ILE A 201 -28.79 -8.03 30.33
N GLY A 202 -28.72 -8.17 29.00
CA GLY A 202 -29.58 -7.44 28.09
C GLY A 202 -30.95 -8.10 27.97
N SER A 203 -30.97 -9.37 27.57
CA SER A 203 -32.20 -10.17 27.58
C SER A 203 -31.93 -11.66 27.74
N ILE A 204 -32.91 -12.37 28.30
CA ILE A 204 -32.89 -13.83 28.45
C ILE A 204 -34.17 -14.36 27.82
N THR A 205 -34.02 -15.28 26.87
CA THR A 205 -35.15 -15.93 26.18
C THR A 205 -34.90 -17.42 26.08
N GLY A 206 -35.94 -18.23 25.95
CA GLY A 206 -35.83 -19.66 25.75
C GLY A 206 -36.82 -20.17 24.71
N ILE A 207 -36.58 -21.39 24.23
CA ILE A 207 -37.52 -22.12 23.37
C ILE A 207 -37.65 -23.55 23.87
N TYR A 208 -38.84 -24.14 23.80
CA TYR A 208 -39.05 -25.55 24.13
C TYR A 208 -40.07 -26.20 23.18
N ASP A 209 -40.00 -27.52 23.02
CA ASP A 209 -41.02 -28.29 22.31
C ASP A 209 -42.04 -28.81 23.33
N ALA A 210 -43.32 -28.48 23.14
CA ALA A 210 -44.41 -28.92 24.02
C ALA A 210 -44.85 -30.37 23.75
N GLY A 211 -44.10 -31.14 22.95
CA GLY A 211 -44.38 -32.53 22.60
C GLY A 211 -45.19 -32.70 21.32
N ASN A 212 -45.33 -31.64 20.52
CA ASN A 212 -46.05 -31.64 19.24
C ASN A 212 -45.17 -31.22 18.05
N GLY A 213 -43.85 -31.09 18.27
CA GLY A 213 -42.91 -30.63 17.24
C GLY A 213 -42.96 -29.12 17.00
N VAL A 214 -43.71 -28.35 17.80
CA VAL A 214 -43.80 -26.89 17.70
C VAL A 214 -42.93 -26.26 18.78
N MET A 215 -41.92 -25.50 18.34
CA MET A 215 -41.05 -24.74 19.22
C MET A 215 -41.79 -23.52 19.76
N THR A 216 -41.99 -23.48 21.07
CA THR A 216 -42.70 -22.41 21.79
C THR A 216 -41.69 -21.52 22.53
N PRO A 217 -41.74 -20.19 22.35
CA PRO A 217 -40.87 -19.28 23.09
C PRO A 217 -41.32 -19.16 24.55
N PHE A 218 -40.37 -18.99 25.47
CA PHE A 218 -40.61 -18.66 26.87
C PHE A 218 -39.54 -17.71 27.41
N THR A 219 -39.78 -17.12 28.57
CA THR A 219 -38.79 -16.33 29.32
C THR A 219 -38.60 -17.01 30.67
N PRO A 220 -37.44 -17.63 30.95
CA PRO A 220 -37.20 -18.24 32.26
C PRO A 220 -37.16 -17.16 33.34
N ASN A 221 -37.63 -17.52 34.54
CA ASN A 221 -37.41 -16.69 35.72
C ASN A 221 -35.94 -16.74 36.09
N PHE A 222 -35.37 -15.61 36.50
CA PHE A 222 -33.99 -15.59 36.97
C PHE A 222 -33.81 -14.61 38.12
N THR A 223 -32.84 -14.94 38.97
CA THR A 223 -32.32 -14.04 40.01
C THR A 223 -30.81 -13.98 39.89
N TYR A 224 -30.20 -12.91 40.40
CA TYR A 224 -28.75 -12.81 40.44
C TYR A 224 -28.26 -12.17 41.73
N THR A 225 -27.03 -12.51 42.10
CA THR A 225 -26.28 -11.86 43.16
C THR A 225 -25.18 -10.99 42.56
N VAL A 226 -24.73 -9.99 43.30
CA VAL A 226 -23.58 -9.16 42.93
C VAL A 226 -22.38 -9.48 43.83
N ASN A 227 -21.17 -9.30 43.31
CA ASN A 227 -19.93 -9.39 44.07
C ASN A 227 -19.65 -8.07 44.82
N GLY A 228 -18.56 -8.04 45.60
CA GLY A 228 -18.15 -6.85 46.37
C GLY A 228 -17.79 -5.61 45.53
N THR A 229 -17.71 -5.73 44.20
CA THR A 229 -17.45 -4.62 43.27
C THR A 229 -18.68 -4.24 42.43
N GLY A 230 -19.86 -4.81 42.73
CA GLY A 230 -21.12 -4.51 42.05
C GLY A 230 -21.34 -5.24 40.72
N GLY A 231 -20.43 -6.14 40.32
CA GLY A 231 -20.61 -7.00 39.16
C GLY A 231 -21.44 -8.25 39.46
N ILE A 232 -22.09 -8.82 38.45
CA ILE A 232 -22.88 -10.06 38.61
C ILE A 232 -21.97 -11.20 39.07
N ASN A 233 -22.37 -11.92 40.11
CA ASN A 233 -21.61 -13.03 40.68
C ASN A 233 -22.20 -14.38 40.28
N ILE A 234 -23.45 -14.63 40.65
CA ILE A 234 -24.17 -15.87 40.31
C ILE A 234 -25.52 -15.47 39.73
N ILE A 235 -25.90 -16.10 38.61
CA ILE A 235 -27.26 -16.09 38.09
C ILE A 235 -27.88 -17.46 38.32
N THR A 236 -29.11 -17.48 38.81
CA THR A 236 -29.91 -18.70 38.97
C THR A 236 -31.15 -18.61 38.09
N PHE A 237 -31.32 -19.59 37.21
CA PHE A 237 -32.48 -19.74 36.33
C PHE A 237 -33.45 -20.76 36.92
N THR A 238 -34.72 -20.40 36.91
CA THR A 238 -35.85 -21.22 37.35
C THR A 238 -36.92 -21.26 36.27
N GLU A 239 -37.73 -22.31 36.24
CA GLU A 239 -38.74 -22.54 35.19
C GLU A 239 -38.10 -22.74 33.81
N VAL A 240 -37.05 -23.55 33.76
CA VAL A 240 -36.33 -23.87 32.51
C VAL A 240 -36.96 -25.09 31.84
N PHE A 241 -37.55 -24.88 30.66
CA PHE A 241 -38.23 -25.93 29.89
C PHE A 241 -37.48 -26.38 28.63
N GLY A 242 -36.34 -25.75 28.32
CA GLY A 242 -35.57 -25.99 27.11
C GLY A 242 -34.42 -24.99 26.95
N PRO A 243 -33.74 -24.97 25.78
CA PRO A 243 -32.57 -24.13 25.57
C PRO A 243 -32.79 -22.66 25.92
N VAL A 244 -31.87 -22.09 26.71
CA VAL A 244 -31.90 -20.69 27.16
C VAL A 244 -30.83 -19.89 26.42
N THR A 245 -31.21 -18.76 25.84
CA THR A 245 -30.33 -17.81 25.17
C THR A 245 -30.18 -16.52 25.98
N ILE A 246 -28.93 -16.21 26.32
CA ILE A 246 -28.51 -14.98 27.00
C ILE A 246 -27.94 -14.01 25.98
N ILE A 247 -28.35 -12.74 26.05
CA ILE A 247 -27.95 -11.62 25.20
C ILE A 247 -27.47 -10.46 26.07
#